data_AF-A0A534YIQ7-F1
#
_entry.id   AF-A0A534YIQ7-F1
#
_cell.length_a   1.000
_cell.length_b   1.000
_cell.length_c   1.000
_cell.angle_alpha   90.00
_cell.angle_beta   90.00
_cell.angle_gamma   90.00
#
_symmetry.space_group_name_H-M   'P 1'
#
loop_
_entity.id
_entity.type
_entity.pdbx_description
1 polymer ?
#
loop_
_entity_poly.entity_id
_entity_poly.type
_entity_poly.pdbx_seq_one_letter_code
_entity_poly.pdbx_strand_id
1 'polypeptide(L)'
;MWEDEGSERWYRFQVMFPQDWVGSYPKWDELGTPASRNNAGSIVEWHHDANGAVESGSAPLYIRGGDQFIEMCLVDQATSACRETLQLAPLNRRHWQDIVIHAKWSSDPSVGYLEIWIDGVNVLPKHMGSNKYPGMKNYLLTGLYRNGHIGDPNLLFPDGTHVYGTDGTPGVAYVDGFIAGKTRDSVLPPAPATSGGSSTPPASGSASPSGSPEPTTNGGTPVSTAGVGFPQGGCSSTGFQSAWLALPLFGLFALRRRRSAA
;
A
#
# COMPACT_ATOMS: atom_id res chain seq x y z
N MET A 1 4.54 -11.17 12.18
CA MET A 1 5.54 -11.87 11.33
C MET A 1 6.66 -10.88 11.08
N TRP A 2 7.93 -11.29 11.24
CA TRP A 2 9.08 -10.39 11.10
C TRP A 2 9.93 -10.74 9.87
N GLU A 3 10.50 -9.71 9.25
CA GLU A 3 11.45 -9.75 8.15
C GLU A 3 12.80 -9.22 8.63
N ASP A 4 13.79 -10.11 8.70
CA ASP A 4 15.16 -9.77 9.04
C ASP A 4 15.97 -9.40 7.79
N GLU A 5 17.13 -8.78 8.01
CA GLU A 5 18.12 -8.53 6.95
C GLU A 5 18.48 -9.83 6.20
N GLY A 6 18.45 -9.79 4.86
CA GLY A 6 18.70 -10.92 3.99
C GLY A 6 17.57 -11.95 3.91
N SER A 7 16.47 -11.79 4.66
CA SER A 7 15.34 -12.71 4.58
C SER A 7 14.61 -12.57 3.24
N GLU A 8 13.99 -13.66 2.79
CA GLU A 8 13.31 -13.72 1.50
C GLU A 8 11.90 -14.27 1.70
N ARG A 9 10.91 -13.62 1.08
CA ARG A 9 9.50 -13.95 1.31
C ARG A 9 8.66 -13.70 0.08
N TRP A 10 7.65 -14.54 -0.06
CA TRP A 10 6.57 -14.38 -0.99
C TRP A 10 5.30 -13.96 -0.24
N TYR A 11 4.54 -13.06 -0.84
CA TYR A 11 3.24 -12.61 -0.34
C TYR A 11 2.22 -12.70 -1.46
N ARG A 12 0.98 -12.97 -1.11
CA ARG A 12 -0.19 -12.78 -1.96
C ARG A 12 -1.31 -12.17 -1.16
N PHE A 13 -2.04 -11.26 -1.79
CA PHE A 13 -3.28 -10.70 -1.25
C PHE A 13 -4.13 -10.15 -2.38
N GLN A 14 -5.40 -9.93 -2.09
CA GLN A 14 -6.35 -9.35 -3.02
C GLN A 14 -6.84 -8.02 -2.48
N VAL A 15 -6.99 -7.04 -3.36
CA VAL A 15 -7.54 -5.72 -3.02
C VAL A 15 -8.59 -5.31 -4.03
N MET A 16 -9.69 -4.71 -3.55
CA MET A 16 -10.69 -4.08 -4.40
C MET A 16 -10.95 -2.65 -3.91
N PHE A 17 -10.87 -1.72 -4.86
CA PHE A 17 -11.27 -0.33 -4.68
C PHE A 17 -12.66 -0.12 -5.30
N PRO A 18 -13.64 0.46 -4.59
CA PRO A 18 -14.98 0.67 -5.11
C PRO A 18 -15.00 1.76 -6.20
N GLN A 19 -16.13 1.89 -6.89
CA GLN A 19 -16.28 2.79 -8.05
C GLN A 19 -16.03 4.27 -7.71
N ASP A 20 -16.33 4.64 -6.48
CA ASP A 20 -16.19 5.96 -5.89
C ASP A 20 -14.90 6.11 -5.07
N TRP A 21 -13.94 5.19 -5.20
CA TRP A 21 -12.63 5.33 -4.56
C TRP A 21 -11.94 6.62 -5.01
N VAL A 22 -11.55 7.42 -4.03
CA VAL A 22 -10.75 8.63 -4.15
C VAL A 22 -9.39 8.34 -3.54
N GLY A 23 -8.32 8.39 -4.35
CA GLY A 23 -6.96 8.04 -3.94
C GLY A 23 -6.16 9.23 -3.40
N SER A 24 -6.68 10.46 -3.55
CA SER A 24 -6.10 11.65 -2.94
C SER A 24 -7.15 12.63 -2.44
N TYR A 25 -6.86 13.34 -1.35
CA TYR A 25 -7.75 14.32 -0.72
C TYR A 25 -7.08 15.71 -0.69
N PRO A 26 -7.85 16.81 -0.64
CA PRO A 26 -7.29 18.15 -0.45
C PRO A 26 -6.44 18.18 0.81
N LYS A 27 -5.31 18.87 0.76
CA LYS A 27 -4.39 18.92 1.91
C LYS A 27 -5.10 19.63 3.09
N TRP A 28 -5.43 18.88 4.15
CA TRP A 28 -6.21 19.36 5.30
C TRP A 28 -7.59 19.88 4.88
N ASP A 29 -7.84 21.18 5.07
CA ASP A 29 -9.02 21.94 4.69
C ASP A 29 -8.69 22.95 3.58
N GLU A 30 -7.59 22.78 2.83
CA GLU A 30 -7.20 23.61 1.67
C GLU A 30 -8.14 23.38 0.46
N LEU A 31 -9.46 23.40 0.68
CA LEU A 31 -10.54 23.19 -0.29
C LEU A 31 -10.54 24.25 -1.39
N GLY A 32 -9.99 25.43 -1.10
CA GLY A 32 -9.78 26.51 -2.07
C GLY A 32 -8.55 26.34 -2.96
N THR A 33 -7.71 25.32 -2.71
CA THR A 33 -6.47 25.07 -3.47
C THR A 33 -6.46 23.64 -4.01
N PRO A 34 -7.24 23.33 -5.07
CA PRO A 34 -7.50 21.95 -5.50
C PRO A 34 -6.26 21.15 -5.92
N ALA A 35 -5.18 21.84 -6.28
CA ALA A 35 -3.92 21.24 -6.71
C ALA A 35 -3.08 20.68 -5.54
N SER A 36 -3.34 21.11 -4.31
CA SER A 36 -2.64 20.64 -3.11
C SER A 36 -3.33 19.38 -2.59
N ARG A 37 -2.78 18.20 -2.87
CA ARG A 37 -3.39 16.91 -2.51
C ARG A 37 -2.47 16.01 -1.71
N ASN A 38 -3.05 15.27 -0.78
CA ASN A 38 -2.42 14.23 0.02
C ASN A 38 -2.99 12.85 -0.36
N ASN A 39 -2.21 11.79 -0.14
CA ASN A 39 -2.63 10.43 -0.45
C ASN A 39 -3.70 9.91 0.52
N ALA A 40 -4.73 9.22 0.02
CA ALA A 40 -5.85 8.72 0.82
C ALA A 40 -5.50 7.63 1.85
N GLY A 41 -4.26 7.13 1.81
CA GLY A 41 -3.76 6.09 2.70
C GLY A 41 -3.17 4.91 1.95
N SER A 42 -2.46 4.05 2.69
CA SER A 42 -1.92 2.78 2.22
C SER A 42 -2.84 1.62 2.62
N ILE A 43 -2.78 0.53 1.83
CA ILE A 43 -3.55 -0.69 2.04
C ILE A 43 -2.70 -1.81 2.66
N VAL A 44 -1.41 -1.78 2.35
CA VAL A 44 -0.41 -2.70 2.87
C VAL A 44 0.86 -1.92 3.14
N GLU A 45 1.44 -2.13 4.32
CA GLU A 45 2.73 -1.57 4.68
C GLU A 45 3.63 -2.66 5.24
N TRP A 46 4.92 -2.58 4.92
CA TRP A 46 5.95 -3.26 5.70
C TRP A 46 6.60 -2.21 6.58
N HIS A 47 6.08 -2.11 7.81
CA HIS A 47 6.56 -1.14 8.78
C HIS A 47 7.81 -1.66 9.49
N HIS A 48 8.68 -0.77 9.92
CA HIS A 48 9.87 -1.13 10.69
C HIS A 48 9.53 -1.28 12.17
N ASP A 49 10.28 -2.13 12.88
CA ASP A 49 10.24 -2.16 14.34
C ASP A 49 10.85 -0.89 14.94
N ALA A 50 10.56 -0.65 16.21
CA ALA A 50 11.11 0.49 16.93
C ALA A 50 12.57 0.31 17.37
N ASN A 51 13.23 -0.80 17.02
CA ASN A 51 14.56 -1.18 17.51
C ASN A 51 14.71 -1.06 19.05
N GLY A 52 13.68 -1.51 19.78
CA GLY A 52 13.61 -1.41 21.25
C GLY A 52 13.15 -0.07 21.81
N ALA A 53 12.79 0.90 20.98
CA ALA A 53 12.24 2.20 21.38
C ALA A 53 10.71 2.30 21.18
N VAL A 54 10.16 3.52 21.18
CA VAL A 54 8.80 3.79 20.71
C VAL A 54 8.84 3.94 19.19
N GLU A 55 7.92 3.27 18.50
CA GLU A 55 7.86 3.33 17.03
C GLU A 55 7.47 4.74 16.58
N SER A 56 8.28 5.32 15.69
CA SER A 56 8.05 6.63 15.10
C SER A 56 8.65 6.67 13.70
N GLY A 57 7.97 7.35 12.77
CA GLY A 57 8.41 7.48 11.39
C GLY A 57 7.45 6.80 10.42
N SER A 58 7.89 6.67 9.17
CA SER A 58 7.13 6.04 8.10
C SER A 58 7.66 4.64 7.80
N ALA A 59 6.76 3.73 7.42
CA ALA A 59 7.13 2.42 6.89
C ALA A 59 8.17 2.53 5.75
N PRO A 60 9.20 1.67 5.68
CA PRO A 60 10.13 1.61 4.56
C PRO A 60 9.47 1.39 3.18
N LEU A 61 8.34 0.69 3.18
CA LEU A 61 7.62 0.28 1.98
C LEU A 61 6.12 0.24 2.25
N TYR A 62 5.32 0.82 1.37
CA TYR A 62 3.88 0.66 1.38
C TYR A 62 3.26 0.69 -0.03
N ILE A 63 2.08 0.08 -0.15
CA ILE A 63 1.27 0.02 -1.38
C ILE A 63 -0.07 0.70 -1.12
N ARG A 64 -0.54 1.48 -2.10
CA ARG A 64 -1.80 2.25 -2.02
C ARG A 64 -2.55 2.27 -3.35
N GLY A 65 -3.83 2.61 -3.30
CA GLY A 65 -4.59 3.03 -4.47
C GLY A 65 -4.55 4.55 -4.61
N GLY A 66 -3.85 5.06 -5.63
CA GLY A 66 -3.90 6.46 -6.04
C GLY A 66 -5.20 6.77 -6.80
N ASP A 67 -5.29 7.93 -7.46
CA ASP A 67 -6.50 8.29 -8.21
C ASP A 67 -6.62 7.49 -9.53
N GLN A 68 -5.48 7.16 -10.13
CA GLN A 68 -5.38 6.52 -11.44
C GLN A 68 -4.62 5.18 -11.41
N PHE A 69 -3.76 4.95 -10.43
CA PHE A 69 -2.87 3.79 -10.38
C PHE A 69 -2.88 3.13 -9.00
N ILE A 70 -2.57 1.84 -8.97
CA ILE A 70 -2.02 1.19 -7.80
C ILE A 70 -0.55 1.61 -7.73
N GLU A 71 -0.14 2.15 -6.59
CA GLU A 71 1.17 2.76 -6.41
C GLU A 71 1.92 2.10 -5.27
N MET A 72 3.24 2.02 -5.42
CA MET A 72 4.16 1.64 -4.36
C MET A 72 5.08 2.80 -4.04
N CYS A 73 5.33 3.02 -2.76
CA CYS A 73 6.32 3.98 -2.29
C CYS A 73 7.42 3.24 -1.54
N LEU A 74 8.66 3.51 -1.92
CA LEU A 74 9.84 3.18 -1.15
C LEU A 74 10.30 4.45 -0.43
N VAL A 75 10.42 4.38 0.88
CA VAL A 75 10.61 5.55 1.73
C VAL A 75 12.09 5.76 2.05
N ASP A 76 12.50 7.03 2.10
CA ASP A 76 13.76 7.44 2.69
C ASP A 76 13.56 7.66 4.20
N GLN A 77 14.36 6.97 5.02
CA GLN A 77 14.21 6.99 6.48
C GLN A 77 14.41 8.39 7.06
N ALA A 78 15.39 9.14 6.55
CA ALA A 78 15.79 10.42 7.12
C ALA A 78 14.73 11.51 6.90
N THR A 79 14.06 11.46 5.76
CA THR A 79 13.07 12.47 5.35
C THR A 79 11.63 12.02 5.56
N SER A 80 11.39 10.71 5.77
CA SER A 80 10.06 10.09 5.75
C SER A 80 9.30 10.32 4.44
N ALA A 81 10.02 10.64 3.36
CA ALA A 81 9.47 10.93 2.05
C ALA A 81 9.63 9.73 1.09
N CYS A 82 8.76 9.63 0.09
CA CYS A 82 8.91 8.60 -0.95
C CYS A 82 10.13 8.88 -1.81
N ARG A 83 11.27 8.27 -1.52
CA ARG A 83 12.45 8.37 -2.39
C ARG A 83 12.15 7.87 -3.80
N GLU A 84 11.23 6.93 -3.92
CA GLU A 84 10.75 6.39 -5.18
C GLU A 84 9.24 6.14 -5.07
N THR A 85 8.49 6.57 -6.08
CA THR A 85 7.07 6.25 -6.25
C THR A 85 6.90 5.53 -7.58
N LEU A 86 6.41 4.30 -7.51
CA LEU A 86 6.24 3.41 -8.66
C LEU A 86 4.74 3.24 -8.95
N GLN A 87 4.34 3.53 -10.19
CA GLN A 87 3.01 3.23 -10.69
C GLN A 87 3.01 1.78 -11.19
N LEU A 88 2.37 0.87 -10.46
CA LEU A 88 2.43 -0.56 -10.74
C LEU A 88 1.43 -0.96 -11.82
N ALA A 89 0.17 -0.53 -11.69
CA ALA A 89 -0.88 -0.83 -12.65
C ALA A 89 -1.96 0.25 -12.61
N PRO A 90 -2.73 0.45 -13.70
CA PRO A 90 -3.95 1.24 -13.66
C PRO A 90 -4.91 0.75 -12.57
N LEU A 91 -5.56 1.70 -11.88
CA LEU A 91 -6.52 1.40 -10.83
C LEU A 91 -7.86 0.98 -11.43
N ASN A 92 -8.07 -0.32 -11.57
CA ASN A 92 -9.34 -0.89 -12.02
C ASN A 92 -10.32 -0.99 -10.84
N ARG A 93 -11.20 0.00 -10.70
CA ARG A 93 -12.23 0.01 -9.66
C ARG A 93 -13.27 -1.10 -9.86
N ARG A 94 -13.86 -1.60 -8.77
CA ARG A 94 -14.79 -2.74 -8.69
C ARG A 94 -14.24 -4.06 -9.22
N HIS A 95 -12.91 -4.16 -9.31
CA HIS A 95 -12.22 -5.38 -9.69
C HIS A 95 -11.33 -5.83 -8.53
N TRP A 96 -11.37 -7.11 -8.18
CA TRP A 96 -10.44 -7.68 -7.20
C TRP A 96 -9.10 -7.90 -7.89
N GLN A 97 -8.13 -7.08 -7.54
CA GLN A 97 -6.75 -7.19 -8.02
C GLN A 97 -6.01 -8.23 -7.19
N ASP A 98 -5.47 -9.26 -7.84
CA ASP A 98 -4.62 -10.26 -7.19
C ASP A 98 -3.16 -9.82 -7.23
N ILE A 99 -2.60 -9.49 -6.07
CA ILE A 99 -1.23 -8.96 -5.95
C ILE A 99 -0.33 -10.05 -5.37
N VAL A 100 0.75 -10.37 -6.08
CA VAL A 100 1.81 -11.27 -5.62
C VAL A 100 3.12 -10.49 -5.55
N ILE A 101 3.84 -10.63 -4.44
CA ILE A 101 5.11 -9.94 -4.21
C ILE A 101 6.16 -10.97 -3.82
N HIS A 102 7.33 -10.86 -4.44
CA HIS A 102 8.55 -11.52 -3.99
C HIS A 102 9.52 -10.46 -3.47
N ALA A 103 9.95 -10.60 -2.22
CA ALA A 103 10.84 -9.64 -1.58
C ALA A 103 12.06 -10.32 -1.01
N LYS A 104 13.24 -9.79 -1.36
CA LYS A 104 14.48 -9.99 -0.61
C LYS A 104 14.70 -8.76 0.25
N TRP A 105 14.58 -8.92 1.57
CA TRP A 105 14.63 -7.81 2.50
C TRP A 105 16.06 -7.40 2.78
N SER A 106 16.42 -6.17 2.42
CA SER A 106 17.74 -5.63 2.76
C SER A 106 17.76 -4.11 2.85
N SER A 107 18.59 -3.61 3.75
CA SER A 107 18.95 -2.19 3.83
C SER A 107 20.06 -1.82 2.83
N ASP A 108 20.77 -2.81 2.29
CA ASP A 108 21.74 -2.65 1.20
C ASP A 108 21.01 -2.67 -0.16
N PRO A 109 21.07 -1.58 -0.95
CA PRO A 109 20.39 -1.51 -2.23
C PRO A 109 20.94 -2.47 -3.30
N SER A 110 22.14 -3.04 -3.10
CA SER A 110 22.72 -4.06 -3.99
C SER A 110 22.26 -5.49 -3.67
N VAL A 111 21.59 -5.70 -2.53
CA VAL A 111 21.11 -7.00 -2.07
C VAL A 111 19.59 -7.07 -2.11
N GLY A 112 18.92 -6.01 -1.64
CA GLY A 112 17.47 -5.95 -1.56
C GLY A 112 16.82 -5.89 -2.93
N TYR A 113 15.70 -6.58 -3.10
CA TYR A 113 14.90 -6.45 -4.31
C TYR A 113 13.42 -6.77 -4.08
N LEU A 114 12.61 -6.30 -5.03
CA LEU A 114 11.18 -6.59 -5.15
C LEU A 114 10.87 -7.10 -6.56
N GLU A 115 9.98 -8.08 -6.65
CA GLU A 115 9.26 -8.43 -7.88
C GLU A 115 7.77 -8.43 -7.58
N ILE A 116 6.96 -7.87 -8.47
CA ILE A 116 5.52 -7.71 -8.24
C ILE A 116 4.73 -8.13 -9.47
N TRP A 117 3.68 -8.93 -9.22
CA TRP A 117 2.66 -9.27 -10.18
C TRP A 117 1.30 -8.74 -9.72
N ILE A 118 0.53 -8.21 -10.66
CA ILE A 118 -0.87 -7.83 -10.46
C ILE A 118 -1.69 -8.54 -11.53
N ASP A 119 -2.69 -9.30 -11.11
CA ASP A 119 -3.53 -10.14 -11.97
C ASP A 119 -2.71 -11.07 -12.88
N GLY A 120 -1.63 -11.61 -12.33
CA GLY A 120 -0.70 -12.51 -13.03
C GLY A 120 0.28 -11.83 -13.99
N VAL A 121 0.15 -10.53 -14.25
CA VAL A 121 1.08 -9.75 -15.09
C VAL A 121 2.25 -9.28 -14.25
N ASN A 122 3.49 -9.48 -14.72
CA ASN A 122 4.69 -8.95 -14.05
C ASN A 122 4.77 -7.43 -14.26
N VAL A 123 4.33 -6.67 -13.25
CA VAL A 123 4.26 -5.20 -13.30
C VAL A 123 5.53 -4.54 -12.78
N LEU A 124 6.29 -5.26 -11.95
CA LEU A 124 7.60 -4.84 -11.49
C LEU A 124 8.54 -6.05 -11.58
N PRO A 125 9.24 -6.22 -12.73
CA PRO A 125 10.36 -7.15 -12.80
C PRO A 125 11.40 -6.81 -11.74
N LYS A 126 12.33 -7.74 -11.48
CA LYS A 126 13.31 -7.63 -10.39
C LYS A 126 13.92 -6.22 -10.26
N HIS A 127 13.41 -5.50 -9.28
CA HIS A 127 13.76 -4.12 -8.97
C HIS A 127 14.68 -4.13 -7.76
N MET A 128 15.95 -3.80 -7.99
CA MET A 128 16.95 -3.74 -6.94
C MET A 128 16.80 -2.44 -6.13
N GLY A 129 16.95 -2.54 -4.81
CA GLY A 129 16.92 -1.38 -3.93
C GLY A 129 16.69 -1.75 -2.46
N SER A 130 16.99 -0.81 -1.57
CA SER A 130 16.76 -1.00 -0.14
C SER A 130 15.26 -0.98 0.18
N ASN A 131 14.75 -1.99 0.86
CA ASN A 131 13.31 -2.12 1.17
C ASN A 131 13.04 -2.31 2.66
N LYS A 132 14.07 -2.11 3.49
CA LYS A 132 13.98 -2.00 4.95
C LYS A 132 14.99 -0.98 5.47
N TYR A 133 14.81 -0.54 6.70
CA TYR A 133 15.78 0.34 7.36
C TYR A 133 16.96 -0.43 7.97
N PRO A 134 18.18 0.17 8.01
CA PRO A 134 19.35 -0.45 8.64
C PRO A 134 19.12 -0.80 10.11
N GLY A 135 19.54 -1.99 10.53
CA GLY A 135 19.46 -2.43 11.93
C GLY A 135 18.06 -2.73 12.47
N MET A 136 17.01 -2.51 11.68
CA MET A 136 15.61 -2.74 12.05
C MET A 136 15.05 -4.01 11.39
N LYS A 137 13.92 -4.50 11.88
CA LYS A 137 13.13 -5.59 11.25
C LYS A 137 11.89 -4.98 10.60
N ASN A 138 11.39 -5.57 9.51
CA ASN A 138 10.06 -5.20 9.03
C ASN A 138 8.99 -6.14 9.58
N TYR A 139 7.76 -5.65 9.70
CA TYR A 139 6.56 -6.42 9.91
C TYR A 139 5.44 -5.92 9.01
N LEU A 140 4.53 -6.82 8.64
CA LEU A 140 3.42 -6.51 7.75
C LEU A 140 2.26 -5.89 8.52
N LEU A 141 1.70 -4.83 7.96
CA LEU A 141 0.39 -4.26 8.28
C LEU A 141 -0.50 -4.34 7.05
N THR A 142 -1.78 -4.62 7.26
CA THR A 142 -2.81 -4.50 6.22
C THR A 142 -4.09 -3.92 6.78
N GLY A 143 -4.80 -3.19 5.93
CA GLY A 143 -5.95 -2.36 6.26
C GLY A 143 -5.77 -0.99 5.61
N LEU A 144 -6.74 -0.10 5.75
CA LEU A 144 -6.63 1.25 5.22
C LEU A 144 -6.00 2.18 6.25
N TYR A 145 -4.68 2.34 6.16
CA TYR A 145 -3.88 3.20 7.02
C TYR A 145 -3.78 4.60 6.43
N ARG A 146 -4.29 5.61 7.14
CA ARG A 146 -4.50 6.95 6.58
C ARG A 146 -4.36 8.05 7.63
N ASN A 147 -4.16 9.28 7.18
CA ASN A 147 -4.15 10.45 8.05
C ASN A 147 -5.52 10.64 8.74
N GLY A 148 -5.52 10.96 10.04
CA GLY A 148 -6.74 11.12 10.84
C GLY A 148 -7.65 12.28 10.44
N HIS A 149 -7.18 13.22 9.63
CA HIS A 149 -7.99 14.31 9.06
C HIS A 149 -8.76 13.90 7.80
N ILE A 150 -8.53 12.68 7.28
CA ILE A 150 -9.29 12.14 6.16
C ILE A 150 -10.61 11.59 6.68
N GLY A 151 -11.70 12.05 6.10
CA GLY A 151 -13.02 11.47 6.31
C GLY A 151 -13.98 12.26 7.18
N ASP A 152 -13.86 13.59 7.24
CA ASP A 152 -14.98 14.43 7.66
C ASP A 152 -16.09 14.37 6.59
N PRO A 153 -17.26 13.76 6.87
CA PRO A 153 -18.31 13.60 5.89
C PRO A 153 -18.97 14.92 5.47
N ASN A 154 -18.79 15.99 6.25
CA ASN A 154 -19.36 17.31 5.95
C ASN A 154 -18.42 18.19 5.12
N LEU A 155 -17.25 17.69 4.75
CA LEU A 155 -16.27 18.48 3.99
C LEU A 155 -16.74 18.66 2.53
N LEU A 156 -16.97 19.91 2.14
CA LEU A 156 -17.43 20.31 0.81
C LEU A 156 -16.38 21.16 0.10
N PHE A 157 -16.22 20.99 -1.20
CA PHE A 157 -15.54 21.96 -2.05
C PHE A 157 -16.33 23.29 -2.12
N PRO A 158 -15.71 24.41 -2.56
CA PRO A 158 -16.41 25.70 -2.66
C PRO A 158 -17.64 25.72 -3.56
N ASP A 159 -17.73 24.77 -4.51
CA ASP A 159 -18.90 24.59 -5.39
C ASP A 159 -20.02 23.76 -4.74
N GLY A 160 -19.85 23.35 -3.48
CA GLY A 160 -20.82 22.57 -2.71
C GLY A 160 -20.74 21.06 -2.91
N THR A 161 -19.79 20.56 -3.72
CA THR A 161 -19.60 19.11 -3.91
C THR A 161 -18.90 18.47 -2.70
N HIS A 162 -19.33 17.27 -2.29
CA HIS A 162 -18.65 16.55 -1.20
C HIS A 162 -17.23 16.15 -1.62
N VAL A 163 -16.29 16.25 -0.69
CA VAL A 163 -14.91 15.76 -0.90
C VAL A 163 -14.87 14.23 -0.96
N TYR A 164 -15.78 13.56 -0.25
CA TYR A 164 -15.86 12.11 -0.16
C TYR A 164 -17.24 11.62 -0.60
N GLY A 165 -17.27 10.72 -1.59
CA GLY A 165 -18.51 10.10 -2.06
C GLY A 165 -19.58 11.10 -2.50
N THR A 166 -20.81 10.63 -2.66
CA THR A 166 -21.98 11.50 -2.90
C THR A 166 -22.73 11.84 -1.61
N ASP A 167 -22.42 11.14 -0.52
CA ASP A 167 -23.06 11.21 0.79
C ASP A 167 -22.08 11.60 1.92
N GLY A 168 -20.84 11.95 1.58
CA GLY A 168 -19.79 12.23 2.57
C GLY A 168 -19.01 11.00 3.03
N THR A 169 -19.35 9.78 2.60
CA THR A 169 -18.70 8.57 3.11
C THR A 169 -17.22 8.51 2.71
N PRO A 170 -16.28 8.43 3.68
CA PRO A 170 -14.85 8.32 3.37
C PRO A 170 -14.56 7.02 2.60
N GLY A 171 -13.57 7.06 1.69
CA GLY A 171 -13.21 5.92 0.87
C GLY A 171 -12.98 4.65 1.69
N VAL A 172 -13.58 3.55 1.24
CA VAL A 172 -13.36 2.19 1.75
C VAL A 172 -12.52 1.43 0.73
N ALA A 173 -11.61 0.59 1.20
CA ALA A 173 -10.94 -0.40 0.38
C ALA A 173 -11.15 -1.77 1.03
N TYR A 174 -11.31 -2.79 0.20
CA TYR A 174 -11.55 -4.16 0.65
C TYR A 174 -10.28 -4.94 0.42
N VAL A 175 -9.87 -5.73 1.41
CA VAL A 175 -8.67 -6.55 1.34
C VAL A 175 -8.99 -7.95 1.82
N ASP A 176 -8.51 -8.96 1.10
CA ASP A 176 -8.78 -10.37 1.39
C ASP A 176 -7.60 -11.27 0.96
N GLY A 177 -7.64 -12.54 1.34
CA GLY A 177 -6.79 -13.57 0.76
C GLY A 177 -5.30 -13.43 1.09
N PHE A 178 -4.95 -12.86 2.24
CA PHE A 178 -3.55 -12.73 2.64
C PHE A 178 -2.89 -14.08 2.90
N ILE A 179 -1.81 -14.33 2.16
CA ILE A 179 -0.94 -15.49 2.33
C ILE A 179 0.50 -15.01 2.29
N ALA A 180 1.33 -15.51 3.21
CA ALA A 180 2.77 -15.29 3.21
C ALA A 180 3.49 -16.64 3.27
N GLY A 181 4.55 -16.78 2.48
CA GLY A 181 5.24 -18.06 2.32
C GLY A 181 6.70 -17.89 1.88
N LYS A 182 7.46 -18.99 1.89
CA LYS A 182 8.89 -18.98 1.55
C LYS A 182 9.16 -19.24 0.07
N THR A 183 8.17 -19.73 -0.67
CA THR A 183 8.27 -20.05 -2.10
C THR A 183 7.08 -19.47 -2.84
N ARG A 184 7.24 -19.26 -4.15
CA ARG A 184 6.14 -18.82 -5.02
C ARG A 184 4.92 -19.75 -4.90
N ASP A 185 5.14 -21.05 -4.98
CA ASP A 185 4.07 -22.05 -4.93
C ASP A 185 3.32 -22.05 -3.59
N SER A 186 3.95 -21.60 -2.50
CA SER A 186 3.32 -21.52 -1.18
C SER A 186 2.33 -20.37 -1.04
N VAL A 187 2.32 -19.39 -1.96
CA VAL A 187 1.37 -18.26 -1.94
C VAL A 187 0.39 -18.30 -3.10
N LEU A 188 0.70 -19.02 -4.17
CA LEU A 188 -0.22 -19.19 -5.29
C LEU A 188 -1.33 -20.19 -4.95
N PRO A 189 -2.54 -20.03 -5.55
CA PRO A 189 -3.57 -21.03 -5.37
C PRO A 189 -3.08 -22.35 -5.99
N PRO A 190 -3.52 -23.51 -5.46
CA PRO A 190 -3.22 -24.79 -6.08
C PRO A 190 -3.59 -24.72 -7.57
N ALA A 191 -2.71 -25.24 -8.44
CA ALA A 191 -3.06 -25.38 -9.84
C ALA A 191 -4.41 -26.12 -9.92
N PRO A 192 -5.35 -25.68 -10.78
CA PRO A 192 -6.58 -26.41 -11.00
C PRO A 192 -6.22 -27.87 -11.24
N ALA A 193 -6.80 -28.79 -10.46
CA ALA A 193 -6.57 -30.20 -10.66
C ALA A 193 -6.86 -30.48 -12.14
N THR A 194 -5.85 -30.91 -12.89
CA THR A 194 -6.09 -31.49 -14.20
C THR A 194 -7.04 -32.64 -13.92
N SER A 195 -8.32 -32.49 -14.29
CA SER A 195 -9.27 -33.57 -14.25
C SER A 195 -8.64 -34.66 -15.11
N GLY A 196 -8.09 -35.68 -14.44
CA GLY A 196 -7.41 -36.77 -15.12
C GLY A 196 -8.36 -37.31 -16.15
N GLY A 197 -8.07 -37.03 -17.43
CA GLY A 197 -8.75 -37.70 -18.52
C GLY A 197 -8.60 -39.18 -18.26
N SER A 198 -9.71 -39.84 -18.00
CA SER A 198 -9.76 -41.29 -17.81
C SER A 198 -8.96 -41.94 -18.92
N SER A 199 -7.81 -42.52 -18.57
CA SER A 199 -6.95 -43.21 -19.53
C SER A 199 -7.62 -44.51 -19.94
N THR A 200 -8.41 -44.45 -21.01
CA THR A 200 -8.80 -45.64 -21.77
C THR A 200 -7.52 -46.28 -22.36
N PRO A 201 -7.30 -47.59 -22.24
CA PRO A 201 -6.08 -48.24 -22.74
C PRO A 201 -5.91 -48.10 -24.25
N PRO A 202 -4.67 -48.06 -24.78
CA PRO A 202 -4.42 -47.77 -26.18
C PRO A 202 -4.75 -48.98 -27.07
N ALA A 203 -5.49 -48.73 -28.15
CA ALA A 203 -5.57 -49.65 -29.28
C ALA A 203 -4.31 -49.48 -30.15
N SER A 204 -3.65 -50.59 -30.43
CA SER A 204 -2.46 -50.72 -31.28
C SER A 204 -2.70 -50.25 -32.71
N GLY A 205 -1.82 -49.39 -33.23
CA GLY A 205 -1.76 -49.00 -34.64
C GLY A 205 -0.44 -48.31 -34.97
N SER A 206 0.13 -48.65 -36.13
CA SER A 206 1.55 -48.65 -36.47
C SER A 206 2.11 -47.36 -37.13
N ALA A 207 3.41 -47.10 -36.86
CA ALA A 207 4.48 -46.47 -37.67
C ALA A 207 4.54 -44.95 -38.04
N SER A 208 5.58 -44.29 -37.49
CA SER A 208 6.55 -43.24 -37.92
C SER A 208 6.62 -42.68 -39.36
N PRO A 209 7.46 -41.64 -39.67
CA PRO A 209 7.88 -40.43 -38.91
C PRO A 209 7.94 -39.13 -39.78
N SER A 210 8.29 -37.97 -39.20
CA SER A 210 9.18 -36.91 -39.78
C SER A 210 8.76 -35.46 -39.47
N GLY A 211 9.72 -34.60 -39.09
CA GLY A 211 9.72 -33.16 -39.41
C GLY A 211 9.75 -32.16 -38.24
N SER A 212 10.95 -31.66 -37.90
CA SER A 212 11.21 -30.35 -37.25
C SER A 212 11.57 -29.31 -38.35
N PRO A 213 11.73 -27.99 -38.14
CA PRO A 213 11.61 -27.18 -36.93
C PRO A 213 10.79 -25.85 -37.09
N GLU A 214 10.73 -25.11 -35.98
CA GLU A 214 10.29 -23.72 -35.76
C GLU A 214 10.87 -22.67 -36.73
N PRO A 215 10.24 -21.47 -36.83
CA PRO A 215 11.05 -20.27 -36.69
C PRO A 215 10.47 -19.20 -35.75
N THR A 216 11.42 -18.55 -35.11
CA THR A 216 11.38 -17.42 -34.18
C THR A 216 10.89 -16.13 -34.82
N THR A 217 10.35 -15.20 -34.01
CA THR A 217 10.52 -13.75 -34.25
C THR A 217 10.62 -12.97 -32.93
N ASN A 218 11.73 -12.23 -32.82
CA ASN A 218 12.02 -11.18 -31.84
C ASN A 218 11.29 -9.88 -32.22
N GLY A 219 11.02 -9.02 -31.22
CA GLY A 219 11.01 -7.56 -31.45
C GLY A 219 10.11 -6.76 -30.50
N GLY A 220 10.72 -6.07 -29.53
CA GLY A 220 10.06 -4.97 -28.82
C GLY A 220 10.72 -4.55 -27.50
N THR A 221 11.68 -3.63 -27.55
CA THR A 221 12.07 -2.72 -26.44
C THR A 221 11.66 -1.29 -26.84
N PRO A 222 11.73 -0.30 -25.93
CA PRO A 222 11.17 -0.21 -24.58
C PRO A 222 10.22 1.01 -24.46
N VAL A 223 9.24 0.99 -23.55
CA VAL A 223 8.50 2.23 -23.21
C VAL A 223 9.07 2.81 -21.93
N SER A 224 9.86 3.88 -22.11
CA SER A 224 10.22 4.82 -21.05
C SER A 224 9.05 5.78 -20.87
N THR A 225 8.58 6.06 -19.66
CA THR A 225 7.65 7.18 -19.44
C THR A 225 7.96 7.93 -18.15
N ALA A 226 8.05 9.23 -18.36
CA ALA A 226 8.48 10.29 -17.50
C ALA A 226 7.61 10.49 -16.24
N GLY A 227 8.27 11.00 -15.20
CA GLY A 227 7.67 11.30 -13.92
C GLY A 227 6.65 12.44 -13.95
N VAL A 228 5.71 12.33 -13.03
CA VAL A 228 4.87 13.44 -12.54
C VAL A 228 5.13 13.51 -11.04
N GLY A 229 5.71 14.61 -10.58
CA GLY A 229 6.06 14.82 -9.18
C GLY A 229 4.84 15.17 -8.35
N PHE A 230 4.62 14.41 -7.27
CA PHE A 230 3.65 14.72 -6.22
C PHE A 230 4.42 15.14 -4.94
N PRO A 231 3.94 16.12 -4.17
CA PRO A 231 4.56 16.47 -2.90
C PRO A 231 4.44 15.29 -1.92
N GLN A 232 5.59 14.90 -1.37
CA GLN A 232 5.78 13.70 -0.55
C GLN A 232 5.31 13.93 0.89
N GLY A 233 4.33 13.15 1.34
CA GLY A 233 4.01 12.96 2.76
C GLY A 233 3.97 11.48 3.07
N GLY A 234 4.85 11.03 3.97
CA GLY A 234 4.92 9.63 4.42
C GLY A 234 3.76 9.25 5.34
N CYS A 235 3.39 7.97 5.33
CA CYS A 235 2.45 7.37 6.25
C CYS A 235 3.15 7.23 7.61
N SER A 236 2.86 8.09 8.59
CA SER A 236 3.54 8.03 9.89
C SER A 236 2.59 7.78 11.05
N SER A 237 2.95 6.86 11.93
CA SER A 237 2.22 6.63 13.19
C SER A 237 2.77 7.55 14.26
N THR A 238 1.99 8.56 14.64
CA THR A 238 2.13 9.17 15.97
C THR A 238 1.03 8.61 16.85
N GLY A 239 1.42 7.76 17.81
CA GLY A 239 0.50 7.22 18.81
C GLY A 239 -0.04 8.32 19.73
N PHE A 240 -1.33 8.21 20.07
CA PHE A 240 -2.09 8.96 21.08
C PHE A 240 -2.23 10.48 20.92
N GLN A 241 -3.35 10.91 20.35
CA GLN A 241 -3.91 12.25 20.59
C GLN A 241 -4.71 12.21 21.91
N SER A 242 -4.13 12.77 22.97
CA SER A 242 -4.81 13.00 24.25
C SER A 242 -5.93 14.03 24.05
N ALA A 243 -7.18 13.58 23.93
CA ALA A 243 -8.33 14.45 24.12
C ALA A 243 -8.42 14.84 25.60
N TRP A 244 -7.96 16.04 25.95
CA TRP A 244 -8.28 16.64 27.25
C TRP A 244 -9.45 17.60 27.10
N LEU A 245 -10.54 17.17 27.74
CA LEU A 245 -11.78 17.90 27.98
C LEU A 245 -11.52 19.30 28.53
N ALA A 246 -12.04 20.31 27.84
CA ALA A 246 -12.28 21.62 28.44
C ALA A 246 -13.42 21.49 29.46
N LEU A 247 -13.10 21.63 30.75
CA LEU A 247 -14.09 21.84 31.81
C LEU A 247 -14.33 23.34 32.00
N PRO A 248 -15.56 23.86 31.88
CA PRO A 248 -15.87 25.24 32.19
C PRO A 248 -16.02 25.41 33.71
N LEU A 249 -15.10 26.14 34.34
CA LEU A 249 -15.25 26.56 35.74
C LEU A 249 -16.16 27.79 35.81
N PHE A 250 -17.47 27.55 35.97
CA PHE A 250 -18.41 28.56 36.46
C PHE A 250 -18.42 28.58 37.99
N GLY A 251 -17.95 29.70 38.55
CA GLY A 251 -18.58 30.45 39.64
C GLY A 251 -18.83 29.78 40.99
N LEU A 252 -18.08 30.21 42.01
CA LEU A 252 -18.61 30.35 43.38
C LEU A 252 -18.19 31.72 43.95
N PHE A 253 -19.11 32.68 43.87
CA PHE A 253 -19.16 33.82 44.77
C PHE A 253 -19.56 33.33 46.18
N ALA A 254 -18.80 33.69 47.22
CA ALA A 254 -19.34 34.32 48.44
C ALA A 254 -18.27 34.57 49.52
N LEU A 255 -18.10 35.86 49.82
CA LEU A 255 -17.88 36.50 51.14
C LEU A 255 -16.93 35.85 52.18
N ARG A 256 -15.87 36.59 52.55
CA ARG A 256 -15.70 37.03 53.95
C ARG A 256 -14.73 38.22 54.14
N ARG A 257 -15.33 39.35 54.50
CA ARG A 257 -14.93 40.41 55.47
C ARG A 257 -13.49 40.97 55.49
N ARG A 258 -13.47 42.28 55.20
CA ARG A 258 -12.57 43.36 55.69
C ARG A 258 -11.93 43.11 57.07
N ARG A 259 -10.65 43.51 57.20
CA ARG A 259 -10.19 44.56 58.15
C ARG A 259 -8.81 45.11 57.76
N SER A 260 -8.65 46.41 58.05
CA SER A 260 -7.60 47.32 57.58
C SER A 260 -6.27 47.23 58.33
N ALA A 261 -5.30 47.94 57.75
CA ALA A 261 -3.94 48.28 58.16
C ALA A 261 -3.65 48.53 59.65
N ALA A 262 -2.39 48.26 60.01
CA ALA A 262 -1.49 49.21 60.68
C ALA A 262 -0.14 49.18 59.93
#